data_AF-A0A819V4S0-F1
#
_entry.id   AF-A0A819V4S0-F1
#
_cell.length_a   1.000
_cell.length_b   1.000
_cell.length_c   1.000
_cell.angle_alpha   90.00
_cell.angle_beta   90.00
_cell.angle_gamma   90.00
#
_symmetry.space_group_name_H-M   'P 1'
#
loop_
_entity.id
_entity.type
_entity.pdbx_description
1 polymer ?
#
loop_
_entity_poly.entity_id
_entity_poly.type
_entity_poly.pdbx_seq_one_letter_code
_entity_poly.pdbx_strand_id
1 'polypeptide(L)'
;VFWHVTQNVDSLLTKAGCELLSELHGCSARVDCGYKSLAREELQEIILKQNPNRTAQSNTINLDADVHLNEEQLGDLKNRVKLDVTIFGDNVNCRLGDFLKEQSSKSDSVLVAGSSLEVMSSYRFILAAQQLKMPIAIINIGRIRGDHAAQLRISTRCGSILPLLQINS
;
A
#
# COMPACT_ATOMS: atom_id res chain seq x y z
N VAL A 1 -0.71 2.70 19.02
CA VAL A 1 -1.50 2.84 17.77
C VAL A 1 -2.40 1.62 17.66
N PHE A 2 -3.68 1.80 17.32
CA PHE A 2 -4.64 0.70 17.23
C PHE A 2 -4.50 -0.12 15.94
N TRP A 3 -4.38 0.53 14.78
CA TRP A 3 -4.17 -0.14 13.49
C TRP A 3 -3.51 0.81 12.49
N HIS A 4 -2.60 0.31 11.66
CA HIS A 4 -1.97 1.03 10.56
C HIS A 4 -2.57 0.59 9.23
N VAL A 5 -2.91 1.56 8.38
CA VAL A 5 -3.30 1.32 7.00
C VAL A 5 -2.35 2.09 6.10
N THR A 6 -1.70 1.40 5.17
CA THR A 6 -0.80 2.03 4.20
C THR A 6 -1.32 1.88 2.78
N GLN A 7 -1.18 2.95 2.00
CA GLN A 7 -1.37 2.94 0.53
C GLN A 7 -0.08 2.53 -0.19
N ASN A 8 1.06 2.64 0.48
CA ASN A 8 2.34 2.34 -0.13
C ASN A 8 2.50 0.83 -0.32
N VAL A 9 3.17 0.45 -1.41
CA VAL A 9 3.44 -0.95 -1.78
C VAL A 9 4.91 -1.33 -1.56
N ASP A 10 5.66 -0.51 -0.81
CA ASP A 10 7.13 -0.57 -0.63
C ASP A 10 7.61 -1.49 0.52
N SER A 11 6.66 -2.03 1.30
CA SER A 11 6.90 -2.86 2.48
C SER A 11 7.67 -2.15 3.62
N LEU A 12 7.83 -0.82 3.60
CA LEU A 12 8.69 -0.14 4.57
C LEU A 12 8.17 -0.24 6.00
N LEU A 13 6.84 -0.19 6.21
CA LEU A 13 6.25 -0.38 7.54
C LEU A 13 6.44 -1.82 8.05
N THR A 14 6.33 -2.81 7.18
CA THR A 14 6.64 -4.21 7.50
C THR A 14 8.11 -4.36 7.90
N LYS A 15 9.03 -3.77 7.12
CA LYS A 15 10.48 -3.77 7.43
C LYS A 15 10.81 -3.02 8.73
N ALA A 16 9.99 -2.05 9.12
CA ALA A 16 10.09 -1.35 10.40
C ALA A 16 9.50 -2.14 11.58
N GLY A 17 8.96 -3.34 11.36
CA GLY A 17 8.39 -4.20 12.41
C GLY A 17 6.96 -3.83 12.83
N CYS A 18 6.20 -3.15 11.96
CA CYS A 18 4.80 -2.82 12.25
C CYS A 18 3.92 -4.07 12.17
N GLU A 19 3.40 -4.54 13.31
CA GLU A 19 2.58 -5.77 13.38
C GLU A 19 1.09 -5.52 13.07
N LEU A 20 0.54 -4.41 13.56
CA LEU A 20 -0.87 -4.04 13.36
C LEU A 20 -1.02 -3.27 12.05
N LEU A 21 -0.85 -3.96 10.92
CA LEU A 21 -0.72 -3.34 9.59
C LEU A 21 -1.68 -3.95 8.57
N SER A 22 -2.19 -3.09 7.69
CA SER A 22 -2.87 -3.48 6.46
C SER A 22 -2.34 -2.70 5.27
N GLU A 23 -1.86 -3.42 4.27
CA GLU A 23 -1.40 -2.89 3.00
C GLU A 23 -2.60 -2.76 2.04
N LEU A 24 -3.24 -1.59 2.02
CA LEU A 24 -4.49 -1.33 1.32
C LEU A 24 -4.40 -1.63 -0.19
N HIS A 25 -3.25 -1.34 -0.78
CA HIS A 25 -2.97 -1.52 -2.20
C HIS A 25 -2.04 -2.71 -2.47
N GLY A 26 -1.85 -3.59 -1.48
CA GLY A 26 -0.94 -4.73 -1.57
C GLY A 26 0.53 -4.34 -1.41
N CYS A 27 1.42 -5.19 -1.91
CA CYS A 27 2.86 -5.12 -1.68
C CYS A 27 3.65 -5.59 -2.91
N SER A 28 4.55 -4.74 -3.40
CA SER A 28 5.38 -5.03 -4.57
C SER A 28 6.44 -6.13 -4.34
N ALA A 29 6.68 -6.49 -3.08
CA ALA A 29 7.51 -7.62 -2.69
C ALA A 29 6.78 -8.97 -2.74
N ARG A 30 5.49 -8.99 -3.11
CA ARG A 30 4.70 -10.21 -3.27
C ARG A 30 4.13 -10.35 -4.67
N VAL A 31 3.93 -11.60 -5.07
CA VAL A 31 3.24 -11.97 -6.30
C VAL A 31 2.05 -12.85 -5.98
N ASP A 32 0.94 -12.61 -6.66
CA ASP A 32 -0.23 -13.48 -6.66
C ASP A 32 -0.17 -14.42 -7.86
N CYS A 33 -0.15 -15.73 -7.58
CA CYS A 33 -0.18 -16.79 -8.59
C CYS A 33 -1.60 -17.36 -8.81
N GLY A 34 -2.64 -16.73 -8.26
CA GLY A 34 -4.05 -17.09 -8.38
C GLY A 34 -4.56 -18.08 -7.33
N TYR A 35 -3.67 -18.89 -6.74
CA TYR A 35 -4.01 -19.86 -5.67
C TYR A 35 -3.20 -19.64 -4.38
N LYS A 36 -2.12 -18.86 -4.46
CA LYS A 36 -1.29 -18.47 -3.32
C LYS A 36 -0.51 -17.20 -3.65
N SER A 37 -0.12 -16.48 -2.61
CA SER A 37 0.88 -15.43 -2.69
C SER A 37 2.26 -15.99 -2.40
N LEU A 38 3.27 -15.52 -3.11
CA LEU A 38 4.69 -15.85 -2.90
C LEU A 38 5.50 -14.56 -2.72
N ALA A 39 6.66 -14.67 -2.08
CA ALA A 39 7.65 -13.61 -2.14
C ALA A 39 8.12 -13.44 -3.60
N ARG A 40 8.30 -12.18 -4.02
CA ARG A 40 8.75 -11.87 -5.39
C ARG A 40 10.14 -12.44 -5.64
N GLU A 41 10.99 -12.48 -4.62
CA GLU A 41 12.34 -13.07 -4.67
C GLU A 41 12.30 -14.57 -4.94
N GLU A 42 11.35 -15.30 -4.33
CA GLU A 42 11.15 -16.73 -4.61
C GLU A 42 10.76 -16.96 -6.08
N LEU A 43 9.86 -16.13 -6.61
CA LEU A 43 9.51 -16.18 -8.03
C LEU A 43 10.74 -15.89 -8.92
N GLN A 44 11.55 -14.91 -8.55
CA GLN A 44 12.76 -14.57 -9.29
C GLN A 44 13.72 -15.77 -9.37
N GLU A 45 13.91 -16.50 -8.27
CA GLU A 45 14.71 -17.73 -8.29
C GLU A 45 14.11 -18.83 -9.18
N ILE A 46 12.79 -19.00 -9.15
CA ILE A 46 12.09 -19.97 -10.01
C ILE A 46 12.30 -19.61 -11.48
N ILE A 47 12.14 -18.34 -11.84
CA ILE A 47 12.33 -17.83 -13.21
C ILE A 47 13.78 -18.07 -13.66
N LEU A 48 14.77 -17.75 -12.84
CA LEU A 48 16.19 -17.96 -13.16
C LEU A 48 16.52 -19.45 -13.38
N LYS A 49 15.99 -20.33 -12.51
CA LYS A 49 16.18 -21.79 -12.63
C LYS A 49 15.53 -22.36 -13.90
N GLN A 50 14.36 -21.84 -14.29
CA GLN A 50 13.65 -22.27 -15.51
C GLN A 50 14.21 -21.68 -16.80
N ASN A 51 14.99 -20.60 -16.70
CA ASN A 51 15.53 -19.88 -17.85
C ASN A 51 17.06 -19.68 -17.75
N PRO A 52 17.87 -20.75 -17.61
CA PRO A 52 19.30 -20.63 -17.30
C PRO A 52 20.12 -19.92 -18.39
N ASN A 53 19.64 -19.93 -19.64
CA ASN A 53 20.31 -19.31 -20.78
C ASN A 53 19.77 -17.90 -21.13
N ARG A 54 18.80 -17.37 -20.36
CA ARG A 54 18.23 -16.04 -20.63
C ARG A 54 18.95 -14.98 -19.82
N THR A 55 19.63 -14.08 -20.51
CA THR A 55 20.17 -12.84 -19.92
C THR A 55 19.15 -11.73 -20.13
N ALA A 56 18.54 -11.26 -19.05
CA ALA A 56 17.66 -10.09 -19.11
C ALA A 56 18.51 -8.81 -19.12
N GLN A 57 18.51 -8.08 -20.23
CA GLN A 57 19.03 -6.71 -20.29
C GLN A 57 17.84 -5.76 -20.17
N SER A 58 17.80 -4.96 -19.09
CA SER A 58 16.86 -3.84 -18.98
C SER A 58 17.60 -2.56 -19.35
N ASN A 59 17.26 -1.97 -20.50
CA ASN A 59 17.85 -0.71 -20.96
C ASN A 59 17.11 0.51 -20.39
N THR A 60 15.97 0.31 -19.73
CA THR A 60 15.13 1.37 -19.14
C THR A 60 14.37 0.81 -17.96
N ILE A 61 14.61 1.35 -16.77
CA ILE A 61 13.79 1.10 -15.58
C ILE A 61 12.68 2.16 -15.59
N ASN A 62 11.47 1.76 -15.94
CA ASN A 62 10.30 2.63 -15.79
C ASN A 62 10.00 2.88 -14.30
N LEU A 63 9.22 3.92 -13.99
CA LEU A 63 8.89 4.32 -12.61
C LEU A 63 8.14 3.22 -11.82
N ASP A 64 7.46 2.33 -12.52
CA ASP A 64 6.79 1.12 -12.02
C ASP A 64 7.61 -0.17 -12.22
N ALA A 65 8.81 -0.05 -12.77
CA ALA A 65 9.72 -1.14 -13.13
C ALA A 65 9.17 -2.14 -14.16
N ASP A 66 8.17 -1.75 -14.96
CA ASP A 66 7.69 -2.57 -16.08
C ASP A 66 8.69 -2.56 -17.25
N VAL A 67 8.94 -3.76 -17.78
CA VAL A 67 9.72 -3.97 -19.01
C VAL A 67 8.79 -4.64 -20.02
N HIS A 68 8.67 -4.06 -21.21
CA HIS A 68 7.97 -4.73 -22.31
C HIS A 68 8.77 -5.95 -22.75
N LEU A 69 8.17 -7.13 -22.54
CA LEU A 69 8.68 -8.40 -23.03
C LEU A 69 7.93 -8.80 -24.29
N ASN A 70 8.63 -9.36 -25.27
CA ASN A 70 8.01 -9.94 -26.46
C ASN A 70 7.41 -11.32 -26.12
N GLU A 71 6.35 -11.74 -26.81
CA GLU A 71 5.61 -12.99 -26.51
C GLU A 71 6.50 -14.25 -26.46
N GLU A 72 7.57 -14.32 -27.26
CA GLU A 72 8.57 -15.41 -27.22
C GLU A 72 9.30 -15.53 -25.87
N GLN A 73 9.38 -14.44 -25.10
CA GLN A 73 10.06 -14.39 -23.81
C GLN A 73 9.20 -14.96 -22.67
N LEU A 74 7.90 -15.18 -22.86
CA LEU A 74 6.99 -15.62 -21.79
C LEU A 74 7.11 -17.11 -21.43
N GLY A 75 7.59 -17.96 -22.35
CA GLY A 75 7.77 -19.39 -22.11
C GLY A 75 6.49 -20.12 -21.65
N ASP A 76 6.64 -21.23 -20.92
CA ASP A 76 5.54 -22.06 -20.37
C ASP A 76 4.93 -21.51 -19.06
N LEU A 77 5.13 -20.23 -18.73
CA LEU A 77 4.49 -19.54 -17.60
C LEU A 77 2.99 -19.31 -17.89
N LYS A 78 2.24 -20.40 -18.09
CA LYS A 78 0.81 -20.42 -18.42
C LYS A 78 -0.10 -20.07 -17.22
N ASN A 79 0.49 -19.79 -16.06
CA ASN A 79 -0.24 -19.37 -14.87
C ASN A 79 -0.21 -17.85 -14.76
N ARG A 80 -1.38 -17.23 -14.50
CA ARG A 80 -1.48 -15.79 -14.20
C ARG A 80 -0.64 -15.48 -12.96
N VAL A 81 0.54 -14.92 -13.17
CA VAL A 81 1.36 -14.32 -12.12
C VAL A 81 1.21 -12.81 -12.24
N LYS A 82 0.73 -12.18 -11.18
CA LYS A 82 0.60 -10.73 -11.07
C LYS A 82 1.34 -10.27 -9.83
N LEU A 83 1.89 -9.05 -9.84
CA LEU A 83 2.26 -8.41 -8.57
C LEU A 83 1.02 -8.34 -7.67
N ASP A 84 1.20 -8.57 -6.37
CA ASP A 84 0.17 -8.37 -5.36
C ASP A 84 -0.01 -6.86 -5.12
N VAL A 85 -0.40 -6.12 -6.17
CA VAL A 85 -0.58 -4.67 -6.15
C VAL A 85 -1.90 -4.33 -6.82
N THR A 86 -2.68 -3.47 -6.17
CA THR A 86 -3.88 -2.87 -6.75
C THR A 86 -3.46 -1.70 -7.65
N ILE A 87 -3.60 -1.85 -8.96
CA ILE A 87 -3.30 -0.78 -9.91
C ILE A 87 -4.52 0.11 -10.16
N PHE A 88 -4.34 1.22 -10.88
CA PHE A 88 -5.46 2.08 -11.24
C PHE A 88 -6.50 1.33 -12.08
N GLY A 89 -7.77 1.42 -11.68
CA GLY A 89 -8.87 0.68 -12.29
C GLY A 89 -9.17 -0.68 -11.63
N ASP A 90 -8.27 -1.20 -10.79
CA ASP A 90 -8.56 -2.39 -10.00
C ASP A 90 -9.40 -2.09 -8.75
N ASN A 91 -10.00 -3.13 -8.21
CA ASN A 91 -10.66 -3.09 -6.91
C ASN A 91 -9.71 -3.54 -5.80
N VAL A 92 -9.69 -2.79 -4.70
CA VAL A 92 -9.14 -3.26 -3.43
C VAL A 92 -9.88 -4.53 -3.01
N ASN A 93 -9.16 -5.50 -2.45
CA ASN A 93 -9.74 -6.74 -1.93
C ASN A 93 -10.94 -6.45 -1.00
N CYS A 94 -12.11 -7.03 -1.31
CA CYS A 94 -13.34 -6.76 -0.58
C CYS A 94 -13.26 -7.17 0.90
N ARG A 95 -12.66 -8.32 1.20
CA ARG A 95 -12.48 -8.81 2.57
C ARG A 95 -11.59 -7.88 3.38
N LEU A 96 -10.53 -7.35 2.76
CA LEU A 96 -9.68 -6.34 3.37
C LEU A 96 -10.47 -5.04 3.62
N GLY A 97 -11.30 -4.63 2.66
CA GLY A 97 -12.19 -3.48 2.82
C GLY A 97 -13.14 -3.62 4.01
N ASP A 98 -13.80 -4.77 4.15
CA ASP A 98 -14.73 -5.06 5.23
C ASP A 98 -14.02 -5.11 6.59
N PHE A 99 -12.88 -5.79 6.65
CA PHE A 99 -12.04 -5.84 7.84
C PHE A 99 -11.61 -4.44 8.28
N LEU A 100 -11.13 -3.61 7.36
CA LEU A 100 -10.69 -2.24 7.68
C LEU A 100 -11.83 -1.33 8.08
N LYS A 101 -13.04 -1.55 7.54
CA LYS A 101 -14.24 -0.87 8.00
C LYS A 101 -14.55 -1.20 9.46
N GLU A 102 -14.43 -2.47 9.83
CA GLU A 102 -14.61 -2.91 11.23
C GLU A 102 -13.53 -2.31 12.15
N GLN A 103 -12.25 -2.36 11.76
CA GLN A 103 -11.16 -1.78 12.55
C GLN A 103 -11.32 -0.27 12.73
N SER A 104 -11.71 0.44 11.66
CA SER A 104 -11.95 1.88 11.72
C SER A 104 -13.08 2.22 12.70
N SER A 105 -14.11 1.37 12.82
CA SER A 105 -15.23 1.59 13.75
C SER A 105 -14.87 1.39 15.22
N LYS A 106 -13.78 0.66 15.49
CA LYS A 106 -13.24 0.41 16.84
C LYS A 106 -12.20 1.45 17.26
N SER A 107 -11.76 2.30 16.33
CA SER A 107 -10.80 3.36 16.61
C SER A 107 -11.52 4.56 17.22
N ASP A 108 -10.81 5.35 18.02
CA ASP A 108 -11.32 6.58 18.62
C ASP A 108 -10.99 7.84 17.80
N SER A 109 -9.99 7.75 16.92
CA SER A 109 -9.42 8.86 16.16
C SER A 109 -8.72 8.37 14.89
N VAL A 110 -8.46 9.27 13.95
CA VAL A 110 -7.71 9.00 12.71
C VAL A 110 -6.56 9.99 12.54
N LEU A 111 -5.37 9.48 12.24
CA LEU A 111 -4.22 10.26 11.81
C LEU A 111 -3.89 9.95 10.35
N VAL A 112 -3.90 10.97 9.49
CA VAL A 112 -3.38 10.87 8.12
C VAL A 112 -1.97 11.43 8.09
N ALA A 113 -1.01 10.62 7.66
CA ALA A 113 0.38 11.05 7.50
C ALA A 113 0.85 10.85 6.05
N GLY A 114 1.24 11.93 5.38
CA GLY A 114 1.94 11.86 4.09
C GLY A 114 1.10 11.35 2.91
N SER A 115 -0.20 11.59 2.92
CA SER A 115 -1.12 11.16 1.84
C SER A 115 -1.98 12.34 1.37
N SER A 116 -2.09 12.54 0.06
CA SER A 116 -3.01 13.53 -0.53
C SER A 116 -4.49 13.13 -0.41
N LEU A 117 -4.76 11.84 -0.19
CA LEU A 117 -6.10 11.24 -0.17
C LEU A 117 -6.93 11.52 -1.42
N GLU A 118 -6.29 11.72 -2.57
CA GLU A 118 -7.00 11.91 -3.83
C GLU A 118 -7.76 10.65 -4.27
N VAL A 119 -7.21 9.47 -3.97
CA VAL A 119 -7.78 8.18 -4.35
C VAL A 119 -8.89 7.77 -3.38
N MET A 120 -10.05 7.39 -3.94
CA MET A 120 -11.25 7.06 -3.15
C MET A 120 -11.05 5.89 -2.18
N SER A 121 -10.19 4.92 -2.52
CA SER A 121 -9.92 3.74 -1.69
C SER A 121 -9.39 4.08 -0.30
N SER A 122 -8.63 5.17 -0.17
CA SER A 122 -8.13 5.66 1.13
C SER A 122 -8.99 6.79 1.67
N TYR A 123 -9.51 7.67 0.80
CA TYR A 123 -10.38 8.77 1.23
C TYR A 123 -11.65 8.29 1.96
N ARG A 124 -12.15 7.08 1.67
CA ARG A 124 -13.29 6.48 2.38
C ARG A 124 -13.10 6.38 3.90
N PHE A 125 -11.86 6.28 4.40
CA PHE A 125 -11.59 6.27 5.83
C PHE A 125 -11.90 7.61 6.49
N ILE A 126 -11.67 8.71 5.78
CA ILE A 126 -12.03 10.05 6.25
C ILE A 126 -13.54 10.24 6.26
N LEU A 127 -14.23 9.79 5.21
CA LEU A 127 -15.70 9.84 5.19
C LEU A 127 -16.31 9.03 6.33
N ALA A 128 -15.80 7.82 6.60
CA ALA A 128 -16.25 6.99 7.70
C ALA A 128 -15.99 7.67 9.07
N ALA A 129 -14.80 8.22 9.27
CA ALA A 129 -14.45 8.95 10.49
C ALA A 129 -15.36 10.17 10.71
N GLN A 130 -15.68 10.93 9.66
CA GLN A 130 -16.64 12.05 9.74
C GLN A 130 -18.04 11.57 10.14
N GLN A 131 -18.53 10.48 9.54
CA GLN A 131 -19.83 9.91 9.89
C GLN A 131 -19.89 9.47 11.36
N LEU A 132 -18.80 8.90 11.87
CA LEU A 132 -18.65 8.49 13.26
C LEU A 132 -18.28 9.64 14.20
N LYS A 133 -18.11 10.86 13.69
CA LYS A 133 -17.66 12.05 14.44
C LYS A 133 -16.33 11.84 15.18
N MET A 134 -15.46 11.01 14.61
CA MET A 134 -14.12 10.77 15.13
C MET A 134 -13.23 12.00 14.89
N PRO A 135 -12.35 12.37 15.84
CA PRO A 135 -11.29 13.33 15.60
C PRO A 135 -10.34 12.86 14.48
N ILE A 136 -10.04 13.76 13.56
CA ILE A 136 -9.17 13.56 12.41
C ILE A 136 -8.03 14.57 12.50
N ALA A 137 -6.80 14.06 12.58
CA ALA A 137 -5.57 14.83 12.48
C ALA A 137 -4.87 14.54 11.15
N ILE A 138 -4.24 15.56 10.57
CA ILE A 138 -3.57 15.45 9.27
C ILE A 138 -2.17 16.08 9.35
N ILE A 139 -1.17 15.29 8.96
CA ILE A 139 0.23 15.71 8.81
C ILE A 139 0.64 15.48 7.36
N ASN A 140 0.86 16.56 6.62
CA ASN A 140 1.31 16.50 5.23
C ASN A 140 1.86 17.85 4.80
N ILE A 141 2.79 17.88 3.86
CA ILE A 141 3.38 19.14 3.36
C ILE A 141 2.34 19.94 2.56
N GLY A 142 1.69 19.28 1.59
CA GLY A 142 0.74 19.89 0.67
C GLY A 142 -0.72 19.76 1.11
N ARG A 143 -1.62 20.40 0.36
CA ARG A 143 -3.08 20.25 0.54
C ARG A 143 -3.52 18.80 0.39
N ILE A 144 -4.62 18.46 1.05
CA ILE A 144 -5.21 17.11 1.05
C ILE A 144 -6.71 17.26 0.82
N ARG A 145 -7.29 16.37 0.02
CA ARG A 145 -8.73 16.30 -0.23
C ARG A 145 -9.59 16.32 1.06
N GLY A 146 -9.07 15.74 2.14
CA GLY A 146 -9.70 15.67 3.47
C GLY A 146 -9.43 16.86 4.41
N ASP A 147 -8.75 17.93 3.99
CA ASP A 147 -8.39 19.05 4.87
C ASP A 147 -9.61 19.64 5.62
N HIS A 148 -10.77 19.73 4.96
CA HIS A 148 -12.00 20.26 5.53
C HIS A 148 -12.60 19.40 6.67
N ALA A 149 -12.18 18.13 6.78
CA ALA A 149 -12.64 17.21 7.79
C ALA A 149 -11.80 17.24 9.08
N ALA A 150 -10.58 17.79 9.00
CA ALA A 150 -9.61 17.69 10.07
C ALA A 150 -9.79 18.77 11.14
N GLN A 151 -9.72 18.36 12.41
CA GLN A 151 -9.67 19.29 13.54
C GLN A 151 -8.24 19.80 13.78
N LEU A 152 -7.23 19.04 13.35
CA LEU A 152 -5.82 19.42 13.43
C LEU A 152 -5.13 19.18 12.10
N ARG A 153 -4.51 20.24 11.56
CA ARG A 153 -3.74 20.18 10.31
C ARG A 153 -2.34 20.75 10.52
N ILE A 154 -1.32 19.91 10.34
CA ILE A 154 0.10 20.29 10.51
C ILE A 154 0.84 20.18 9.17
N SER A 155 1.21 21.33 8.61
CA SER A 155 1.87 21.42 7.31
C SER A 155 3.39 21.24 7.40
N THR A 156 3.85 19.99 7.56
CA THR A 156 5.28 19.66 7.68
C THR A 156 5.61 18.27 7.15
N ARG A 157 6.90 17.92 7.12
CA ARG A 157 7.40 16.57 6.83
C ARG A 157 7.03 15.64 7.99
N CYS A 158 6.35 14.53 7.70
CA CYS A 158 5.95 13.56 8.73
C CYS A 158 7.13 13.08 9.58
N GLY A 159 8.27 12.76 8.95
CA GLY A 159 9.48 12.31 9.64
C GLY A 159 10.08 13.33 10.61
N SER A 160 9.72 14.61 10.50
CA SER A 160 10.21 15.65 11.43
C SER A 160 9.35 15.79 12.68
N ILE A 161 8.08 15.37 12.65
CA ILE A 161 7.12 15.58 13.74
C ILE A 161 6.69 14.28 14.41
N LEU A 162 6.54 13.18 13.66
CA LEU A 162 6.09 11.90 14.21
C LEU A 162 7.00 11.39 15.37
N PRO A 163 8.34 11.51 15.30
CA PRO A 163 9.19 11.10 16.42
C PRO A 163 9.02 11.96 17.69
N LEU A 164 8.46 13.17 17.56
CA LEU A 164 8.21 14.08 18.68
C LEU A 164 6.86 13.84 19.35
N LEU A 165 5.97 13.07 18.72
CA LEU A 165 4.67 12.74 19.29
C LEU A 165 4.83 11.72 20.42
N GLN A 166 4.42 12.12 21.62
CA GLN A 166 4.27 11.20 22.73
C GLN A 166 2.83 10.69 22.76
N ILE A 167 2.68 9.38 22.66
CA ILE A 167 1.39 8.73 22.90
C ILE A 167 1.39 8.35 24.37
N ASN A 168 0.59 9.03 25.17
CA ASN A 168 0.33 8.60 26.55
C ASN A 168 -0.50 7.32 26.46
N SER A 169 0.17 6.19 26.68
CA SER A 169 -0.43 4.87 26.84
C SER A 169 -1.05 4.71 28.23
#